data_AF-A0A924VGG7-F1
#
_entry.id   AF-A0A924VGG7-F1
#
_cell.length_a   1.000
_cell.length_b   1.000
_cell.length_c   1.000
_cell.angle_alpha   90.00
_cell.angle_beta   90.00
_cell.angle_gamma   90.00
#
_symmetry.space_group_name_H-M   'P 1'
#
loop_
_entity.id
_entity.type
_entity.pdbx_description
1 polymer ?
#
loop_
_entity_poly.entity_id
_entity_poly.type
_entity_poly.pdbx_seq_one_letter_code
_entity_poly.pdbx_strand_id
1 'polypeptide(L)'
;MKFIDHIERINRLHELIKHRRTGTPVELARRLDLSQSMVFKVMEELKNKGVPIEYSRQLKTYYYSRKYLMNINIDFRIVNEDEIEGFRGGSI
;
A
#
# COMPACT_ATOMS: atom_id res chain seq x y z
N MET A 1 -12.67 -3.38 9.73
CA MET A 1 -11.46 -2.57 9.58
C MET A 1 -11.90 -1.20 9.07
N LYS A 2 -11.41 -0.09 9.63
CA LYS A 2 -11.79 1.25 9.14
C LYS A 2 -11.04 1.54 7.84
N PHE A 3 -11.65 2.34 6.97
CA PHE A 3 -11.12 2.63 5.62
C PHE A 3 -9.76 3.36 5.66
N ILE A 4 -9.62 4.35 6.54
CA ILE A 4 -8.38 5.13 6.69
C ILE A 4 -7.21 4.24 7.14
N ASP A 5 -7.42 3.43 8.19
CA ASP A 5 -6.43 2.46 8.69
C ASP A 5 -5.96 1.50 7.58
N HIS A 6 -6.82 1.20 6.60
CA HIS A 6 -6.49 0.33 5.48
C HIS A 6 -5.50 0.96 4.53
N ILE A 7 -5.67 2.23 4.22
CA ILE A 7 -4.79 2.97 3.33
C ILE A 7 -3.41 3.15 3.97
N GLU A 8 -3.35 3.52 5.25
CA GLU A 8 -2.09 3.61 5.99
C GLU A 8 -1.32 2.28 5.99
N ARG A 9 -2.02 1.16 6.18
CA ARG A 9 -1.39 -0.17 6.14
C ARG A 9 -0.92 -0.55 4.73
N ILE A 10 -1.61 -0.15 3.67
CA ILE A 10 -1.14 -0.36 2.30
C ILE A 10 0.14 0.44 2.03
N ASN A 11 0.21 1.70 2.47
CA ASN A 11 1.43 2.50 2.37
C ASN A 11 2.59 1.88 3.19
N ARG A 12 2.31 1.41 4.41
CA ARG A 12 3.31 0.70 5.22
C ARG A 12 3.76 -0.60 4.55
N LEU A 13 2.83 -1.34 3.94
CA LEU A 13 3.14 -2.54 3.18
C LEU A 13 4.07 -2.23 2.00
N HIS A 14 3.81 -1.13 1.26
CA HIS A 14 4.69 -0.68 0.17
C HIS A 14 6.13 -0.54 0.63
N GLU A 15 6.36 0.23 1.70
CA GLU A 15 7.71 0.48 2.22
C GLU A 15 8.39 -0.80 2.69
N LEU A 16 7.65 -1.72 3.32
CA LEU A 16 8.20 -3.00 3.75
C LEU A 16 8.60 -3.89 2.56
N ILE A 17 7.80 -3.96 1.48
CA ILE A 17 8.13 -4.73 0.28
C ILE A 17 9.32 -4.10 -0.46
N LYS A 18 9.28 -2.78 -0.65
CA LYS A 18 10.32 -2.00 -1.32
C LYS A 18 11.69 -2.20 -0.68
N HIS A 19 11.74 -2.22 0.66
CA HIS A 19 12.97 -2.44 1.41
C HIS A 19 13.25 -3.92 1.74
N ARG A 20 12.41 -4.86 1.28
CA ARG A 20 12.54 -6.31 1.56
C ARG A 20 12.59 -6.63 3.06
N ARG A 21 11.77 -5.93 3.84
CA ARG A 21 11.68 -6.00 5.31
C ARG A 21 10.32 -6.51 5.79
N THR A 22 9.59 -7.26 4.97
CA THR A 22 8.27 -7.76 5.41
C THR A 22 8.38 -8.84 6.47
N GLY A 23 9.47 -9.62 6.46
CA GLY A 23 9.53 -10.88 7.18
C GLY A 23 8.60 -11.93 6.56
N THR A 24 8.40 -13.02 7.30
CA THR A 24 7.43 -14.06 6.99
C THR A 24 5.99 -13.50 6.97
N PRO A 25 5.02 -14.18 6.34
CA PRO A 25 3.63 -13.74 6.36
C PRO A 25 3.06 -13.53 7.78
N VAL A 26 3.53 -14.32 8.76
CA VAL A 26 3.15 -14.18 10.18
C VAL A 26 3.68 -12.88 10.78
N GLU A 27 4.95 -12.56 10.52
CA GLU A 27 5.58 -11.33 11.01
C GLU A 27 4.97 -10.10 10.32
N LEU A 28 4.71 -10.20 9.01
CA LEU A 28 4.06 -9.13 8.26
C LEU A 28 2.65 -8.85 8.79
N ALA A 29 1.87 -9.89 9.09
CA ALA A 29 0.55 -9.77 9.70
C ALA A 29 0.62 -9.01 11.03
N ARG A 30 1.56 -9.37 11.91
CA ARG A 30 1.81 -8.63 13.17
C ARG A 30 2.22 -7.18 12.94
N ARG A 31 3.10 -6.92 11.96
CA ARG A 31 3.58 -5.56 11.64
C ARG A 31 2.49 -4.65 11.07
N LEU A 32 1.51 -5.23 10.36
CA LEU A 32 0.38 -4.50 9.80
C LEU A 32 -0.86 -4.50 10.70
N ASP A 33 -0.78 -5.13 11.88
CA ASP A 33 -1.93 -5.35 12.77
C ASP A 33 -3.12 -6.01 12.04
N LEU A 34 -2.81 -7.09 11.32
CA LEU A 34 -3.73 -7.87 10.51
C LEU A 34 -3.67 -9.34 10.89
N SER A 35 -4.72 -10.09 10.54
CA SER A 35 -4.63 -11.55 10.49
C SER A 35 -3.82 -11.99 9.27
N GLN A 36 -3.22 -13.18 9.33
CA GLN A 36 -2.50 -13.75 8.19
C GLN A 36 -3.39 -13.87 6.95
N SER A 37 -4.64 -14.32 7.12
CA SER A 37 -5.61 -14.42 6.03
C SER A 37 -5.88 -13.07 5.36
N MET A 38 -5.92 -11.97 6.14
CA MET A 38 -6.11 -10.64 5.57
C MET A 38 -4.88 -10.16 4.79
N VAL A 39 -3.67 -10.47 5.26
CA VAL A 39 -2.44 -10.21 4.49
C VAL A 39 -2.49 -10.94 3.15
N PHE A 40 -2.87 -12.22 3.13
CA PHE A 40 -3.00 -12.96 1.87
C PHE A 40 -4.03 -12.33 0.93
N LYS A 41 -5.20 -11.93 1.43
CA LYS A 41 -6.22 -11.22 0.63
C LYS A 41 -5.70 -9.93 0.03
N VAL A 42 -5.02 -9.09 0.83
CA VAL A 42 -4.43 -7.83 0.34
C VAL A 42 -3.37 -8.10 -0.72
N MET A 43 -2.50 -9.10 -0.51
CA MET A 43 -1.48 -9.48 -1.49
C MET A 43 -2.09 -9.99 -2.80
N GLU A 44 -3.14 -10.81 -2.74
CA GLU A 44 -3.87 -11.27 -3.92
C GLU A 44 -4.55 -10.12 -4.65
N GLU A 45 -5.19 -9.21 -3.93
CA GLU A 45 -5.82 -8.04 -4.53
C GLU A 45 -4.81 -7.16 -5.27
N LEU A 46 -3.65 -6.88 -4.65
CA LEU A 46 -2.57 -6.12 -5.29
C LEU A 46 -2.02 -6.85 -6.52
N LYS A 47 -1.81 -8.17 -6.44
CA LYS A 47 -1.39 -8.97 -7.61
C LYS A 47 -2.41 -8.92 -8.74
N ASN A 48 -3.70 -9.02 -8.42
CA ASN A 48 -4.79 -8.94 -9.41
C ASN A 48 -4.85 -7.57 -10.09
N LYS A 49 -4.41 -6.50 -9.40
CA LYS A 49 -4.25 -5.15 -9.96
C LYS A 49 -2.93 -4.97 -10.72
N GLY A 50 -2.16 -6.03 -10.95
CA GLY A 50 -0.91 -6.01 -11.73
C GLY A 50 0.33 -5.57 -10.94
N VAL A 51 0.22 -5.45 -9.61
CA VAL A 51 1.36 -5.14 -8.75
C VAL A 51 2.30 -6.36 -8.71
N PRO A 52 3.58 -6.21 -9.08
CA PRO A 52 4.50 -7.33 -9.29
C PRO A 52 5.09 -7.84 -7.97
N ILE A 53 4.27 -8.34 -7.05
CA ILE A 53 4.69 -8.80 -5.72
C ILE A 53 4.96 -10.30 -5.74
N GLU A 54 6.13 -10.71 -5.24
CA GLU A 54 6.50 -12.10 -5.04
C GLU A 54 7.01 -12.34 -3.62
N TYR A 55 6.99 -13.60 -3.16
CA TYR A 55 7.52 -13.99 -1.86
C TYR A 55 8.73 -14.90 -2.01
N SER A 56 9.87 -14.50 -1.44
CA SER A 56 11.06 -15.35 -1.36
C SER A 56 11.02 -16.14 -0.05
N ARG A 57 10.91 -17.47 -0.15
CA ARG A 57 11.00 -18.37 1.01
C ARG A 57 12.40 -18.37 1.63
N GLN A 58 13.44 -18.25 0.81
CA GLN A 58 14.84 -18.22 1.26
C GLN A 58 15.13 -16.93 2.04
N LEU A 59 14.71 -15.77 1.51
CA LEU A 59 14.95 -14.47 2.14
C LEU A 59 13.88 -14.11 3.17
N LYS A 60 12.82 -14.91 3.29
CA LYS A 60 11.66 -14.68 4.17
C LYS A 60 11.11 -13.26 4.03
N THR A 61 10.88 -12.82 2.80
CA THR A 61 10.34 -11.49 2.54
C THR A 61 9.58 -11.45 1.23
N TYR A 62 8.56 -10.61 1.17
CA TYR A 62 7.99 -10.14 -0.08
C TYR A 62 8.90 -9.11 -0.73
N TYR A 63 8.89 -9.07 -2.06
CA TYR A 63 9.65 -8.14 -2.89
C TYR A 63 8.90 -7.82 -4.18
N TYR A 64 9.29 -6.74 -4.85
CA TYR A 64 8.83 -6.46 -6.21
C TYR A 64 9.70 -7.16 -7.25
N SER A 65 9.12 -7.94 -8.16
CA SER A 65 9.85 -8.65 -9.21
C SER A 65 10.29 -7.76 -10.38
N ARG A 66 9.74 -6.55 -10.47
CA ARG A 66 10.20 -5.46 -11.35
C ARG A 66 10.16 -4.13 -10.60
N LYS A 67 10.84 -3.10 -11.10
CA LYS A 67 10.77 -1.75 -10.52
C LYS A 67 9.31 -1.32 -10.43
N TYR A 68 8.88 -0.95 -9.23
CA TYR A 68 7.50 -0.58 -8.96
C TYR A 68 7.45 0.47 -7.85
N LEU A 69 6.59 1.46 -8.01
CA LEU A 69 6.32 2.51 -7.02
C LEU A 69 4.81 2.58 -6.80
N MET A 70 4.39 2.52 -5.54
CA MET A 70 3.00 2.69 -5.15
C MET A 70 2.93 3.92 -4.25
N ASN A 71 2.02 4.84 -4.53
CA ASN A 71 1.79 6.01 -3.69
C ASN A 71 0.30 6.25 -3.57
N ILE A 72 -0.23 6.20 -2.34
CA ILE A 72 -1.64 6.46 -2.06
C ILE A 72 -1.68 7.57 -1.01
N ASN A 73 -2.15 8.75 -1.40
CA ASN A 73 -2.33 9.88 -0.49
C ASN A 73 -3.81 10.25 -0.43
N ILE A 74 -4.29 10.51 0.79
CA ILE A 74 -5.56 11.19 1.01
C ILE A 74 -5.23 12.52 1.65
N ASP A 75 -5.66 13.59 0.98
CA ASP A 75 -5.55 14.95 1.44
C ASP A 75 -6.94 15.45 1.85
N PHE A 76 -7.10 15.85 3.11
CA PHE A 76 -8.28 16.59 3.56
C PHE A 76 -7.93 18.07 3.63
N ARG A 77 -8.68 18.91 2.92
CA ARG A 77 -8.49 20.37 2.93
C ARG A 77 -9.85 21.02 3.10
N ILE A 78 -9.92 22.03 3.96
CA ILE A 78 -11.06 22.93 4.03
C ILE A 78 -10.88 23.91 2.88
N VAL A 79 -11.90 24.02 2.02
CA VAL A 79 -11.90 24.95 0.89
C VAL A 79 -12.89 26.05 1.24
N ASN A 80 -12.44 27.30 1.21
CA ASN A 80 -13.33 28.47 1.35
C ASN A 80 -14.05 28.70 0.01
N GLU A 81 -15.26 29.29 0.01
CA GLU A 81 -16.06 29.49 -1.21
C GLU A 81 -15.29 30.23 -2.34
N ASP A 82 -14.35 31.11 -1.97
CA ASP A 82 -13.53 31.88 -2.91
C ASP A 82 -12.42 31.06 -3.62
N GLU A 83 -12.13 29.84 -3.18
CA GLU A 83 -11.03 28.99 -3.72
C GLU A 83 -11.50 27.97 -4.77
N ILE A 84 -12.81 27.85 -5.02
CA ILE A 84 -13.37 26.86 -5.96
C ILE A 84 -13.01 27.18 -7.42
N GLU A 85 -12.67 28.44 -7.74
CA GLU A 85 -12.33 28.85 -9.11
C GLU A 85 -10.95 28.38 -9.61
N GLY A 86 -10.06 27.91 -8.73
CA GLY A 86 -8.68 27.53 -9.11
C GLY A 86 -8.48 26.06 -9.51
N PHE A 87 -9.47 25.18 -9.30
CA PHE A 87 -9.28 23.73 -9.47
C PHE A 87 -9.58 23.19 -10.88
N ARG A 88 -9.92 24.07 -11.84
CA ARG A 88 -10.01 23.69 -13.26
C ARG A 88 -8.65 23.80 -13.94
N GLY A 89 -7.97 22.66 -14.10
CA GLY A 89 -6.99 22.50 -15.17
C GLY A 89 -5.72 21.80 -14.74
N GLY A 90 -5.72 20.47 -14.83
CA GLY A 90 -4.49 19.69 -14.88
C GLY A 90 -3.54 20.27 -15.92
N SER A 91 -2.30 20.52 -15.52
CA SER A 91 -1.21 20.75 -16.45
C SER A 91 -0.82 19.41 -17.05
N ILE A 92 -1.03 19.28 -18.36
CA ILE A 92 -0.49 18.21 -19.21
C ILE A 92 0.90 18.66 -19.67
#